data_AF-A0A180FAN3-F1
#
_entry.id   AF-A0A180FAN3-F1
#
_cell.length_a   1.000
_cell.length_b   1.000
_cell.length_c   1.000
_cell.angle_alpha   90.00
_cell.angle_beta   90.00
_cell.angle_gamma   90.00
#
_symmetry.space_group_name_H-M   'P 1'
#
loop_
_entity.id
_entity.type
_entity.pdbx_description
1 polymer ?
#
loop_
_entity_poly.entity_id
_entity_poly.type
_entity_poly.pdbx_seq_one_letter_code
_entity_poly.pdbx_strand_id
1 'polypeptide(L)'
;MYLTFPLGLNYVFGKKSSPHACEIGAGTTVLTRKVNLYNYEGSYKPGYFLGHLSFMYRRVPTDGGLTWRIGFNSMIGTAGDIVPMPALGFGYAF
;
A
#
# COMPACT_ATOMS: atom_id res chain seq x y z
N MET A 1 -7.78 24.18 -0.69
CA MET A 1 -7.42 23.10 0.24
C MET A 1 -7.38 21.79 -0.53
N TYR A 2 -6.32 20.99 -0.35
CA TYR A 2 -6.14 19.69 -1.02
C TYR A 2 -6.25 18.63 0.07
N LEU A 3 -7.34 17.84 0.03
CA LEU A 3 -7.57 16.74 0.95
C LEU A 3 -7.53 15.43 0.17
N THR A 4 -6.94 14.42 0.79
CA THR A 4 -6.88 13.07 0.26
C THR A 4 -7.33 12.09 1.34
N PHE A 5 -8.19 11.16 0.95
CA PHE A 5 -8.75 10.17 1.86
C PHE A 5 -8.31 8.78 1.38
N PRO A 6 -7.25 8.21 1.96
CA PRO A 6 -6.82 6.85 1.67
C PRO A 6 -7.70 5.85 2.41
N LEU A 7 -8.23 4.88 1.69
CA LEU A 7 -8.99 3.75 2.21
C LEU A 7 -8.31 2.47 1.74
N GLY A 8 -8.00 1.56 2.65
CA GLY A 8 -7.34 0.30 2.31
C GLY A 8 -7.76 -0.82 3.24
N LEU A 9 -7.84 -2.02 2.67
CA LEU A 9 -8.10 -3.26 3.38
C LEU A 9 -6.95 -4.22 3.13
N ASN A 10 -6.41 -4.78 4.20
CA ASN A 10 -5.32 -5.76 4.14
C ASN A 10 -5.78 -7.06 4.79
N TYR A 11 -5.53 -8.16 4.09
CA TYR A 11 -5.69 -9.51 4.61
C TYR A 11 -4.31 -10.08 4.94
N VAL A 12 -4.16 -10.57 6.18
CA VAL A 12 -2.89 -11.11 6.68
C VAL A 12 -2.99 -12.64 6.80
N PHE A 13 -2.22 -13.34 5.99
CA PHE A 13 -2.02 -14.77 6.03
C PHE A 13 -0.87 -15.12 6.99
N GLY A 14 -1.19 -15.65 8.16
CA GLY A 14 -0.19 -16.08 9.14
C GLY A 14 -0.66 -17.28 9.96
N LYS A 15 0.29 -18.08 10.46
CA LYS A 15 0.01 -19.12 11.46
C LYS A 15 0.12 -18.50 12.84
N LYS A 16 -0.77 -18.88 13.78
CA LYS A 16 -0.80 -18.31 15.15
C LYS A 16 0.51 -18.43 15.92
N SER A 17 1.31 -19.47 15.65
CA SER A 17 2.61 -19.71 16.31
C SER A 17 3.82 -19.28 15.46
N SER A 18 3.60 -18.71 14.27
CA SER A 18 4.67 -18.26 13.39
C SER A 18 4.81 -16.75 13.50
N PRO A 19 6.02 -16.21 13.73
CA PRO A 19 6.23 -14.78 13.69
C PRO A 19 6.16 -14.22 12.26
N HIS A 20 6.08 -15.07 11.24
CA HIS A 20 6.06 -14.68 9.84
C HIS A 20 4.65 -14.77 9.25
N ALA A 21 4.26 -13.73 8.51
CA ALA A 21 2.99 -13.65 7.80
C ALA A 21 3.13 -12.94 6.44
N CYS A 22 2.33 -13.35 5.47
CA CYS A 22 2.16 -12.63 4.21
C CYS A 22 0.93 -11.73 4.31
N GLU A 23 0.97 -10.57 3.67
CA GLU A 23 -0.10 -9.58 3.68
C GLU A 23 -0.41 -9.20 2.22
N ILE A 24 -1.69 -9.30 1.87
CA ILE A 24 -2.20 -8.84 0.57
C ILE A 24 -3.26 -7.80 0.85
N GLY A 25 -3.15 -6.65 0.22
CA GLY A 25 -4.03 -5.52 0.43
C GLY A 25 -4.51 -4.90 -0.87
N ALA A 26 -5.64 -4.23 -0.78
CA ALA A 26 -6.16 -3.39 -1.85
C ALA A 26 -6.79 -2.15 -1.23
N GLY A 27 -6.70 -1.03 -1.93
CA GLY A 27 -7.31 0.20 -1.49
C GLY A 27 -7.41 1.25 -2.58
N THR A 28 -8.01 2.37 -2.22
CA THR A 28 -8.18 3.52 -3.08
C THR A 28 -7.97 4.79 -2.28
N THR A 29 -7.34 5.78 -2.89
CA THR A 29 -7.26 7.13 -2.35
C THR A 29 -8.18 8.03 -3.16
N VAL A 30 -9.16 8.62 -2.47
CA VAL A 30 -10.05 9.63 -3.05
C VAL A 30 -9.39 11.00 -2.92
N LEU A 31 -9.34 11.73 -4.02
CA LEU A 31 -8.71 13.04 -4.14
C LEU A 31 -9.79 14.11 -4.31
N THR A 32 -9.72 15.22 -3.57
CA THR A 32 -10.67 16.34 -3.76
C THR A 32 -10.40 17.17 -5.02
N ARG A 33 -9.23 17.00 -5.66
CA ARG A 33 -8.85 17.64 -6.92
C ARG A 33 -8.20 16.62 -7.83
N LYS A 34 -8.34 16.82 -9.13
CA LYS A 34 -7.59 16.02 -10.09
C LYS A 34 -6.10 16.33 -9.98
N VAL A 35 -5.29 15.29 -9.81
CA VAL A 35 -3.83 15.38 -9.76
C VAL A 35 -3.25 14.46 -10.83
N ASN A 36 -2.19 14.94 -11.48
CA ASN A 36 -1.30 14.11 -12.27
C ASN A 36 -0.31 13.47 -11.31
N LEU A 37 -0.47 12.16 -11.07
CA LEU A 37 0.55 11.41 -10.38
C LEU A 37 1.68 11.11 -11.36
N TYR A 38 2.88 11.58 -11.04
CA TYR A 38 4.11 11.41 -11.81
C TYR A 38 4.06 12.07 -13.21
N ASN A 39 4.96 13.02 -13.45
CA ASN A 39 5.20 13.59 -14.79
C ASN A 39 5.91 12.55 -15.67
N TYR A 40 5.24 11.45 -16.01
CA TYR A 40 5.67 10.57 -17.09
C TYR A 40 5.03 11.10 -18.39
N GLU A 41 5.79 11.15 -19.49
CA GLU A 41 5.39 11.75 -20.78
C GLU A 41 4.31 10.97 -21.56
N GLY A 42 3.43 10.23 -20.88
CA GLY A 42 2.37 9.45 -21.52
C GLY A 42 1.00 9.81 -20.98
N SER A 43 0.15 10.45 -21.79
CA SER A 43 -1.32 10.60 -21.67
C SER A 43 -1.99 10.26 -20.30
N TYR A 44 -1.56 10.89 -19.21
CA TYR A 44 -2.23 10.72 -17.92
C TYR A 44 -3.54 11.52 -17.90
N LYS A 45 -4.65 10.83 -17.63
CA LYS A 45 -5.95 11.48 -17.42
C LYS A 45 -6.05 11.94 -15.97
N PRO A 46 -6.25 13.25 -15.72
CA PRO A 46 -6.39 13.77 -14.37
C PRO A 46 -7.67 13.21 -13.74
N GLY A 47 -7.53 12.52 -12.62
CA GLY A 47 -8.60 11.74 -11.98
C GLY A 47 -8.74 11.97 -10.48
N TYR A 48 -9.85 11.52 -9.92
CA TYR A 48 -10.18 11.69 -8.50
C TYR A 48 -9.89 10.43 -7.66
N PHE A 49 -9.44 9.35 -8.29
CA PHE A 49 -9.23 8.05 -7.65
C PHE A 49 -7.87 7.48 -8.00
N LEU A 50 -7.17 7.01 -6.98
CA LEU A 50 -5.89 6.31 -7.09
C LEU A 50 -6.03 4.96 -6.42
N GLY A 51 -6.05 3.87 -7.19
CA GLY A 51 -6.02 2.54 -6.62
C GLY A 51 -4.64 2.21 -6.05
N HIS A 52 -4.58 1.28 -5.11
CA HIS A 52 -3.33 0.61 -4.77
C HIS A 52 -3.58 -0.85 -4.44
N LEU A 53 -2.60 -1.69 -4.78
CA LEU A 53 -2.49 -3.06 -4.29
C LEU A 53 -1.24 -3.16 -3.43
N SER A 54 -1.30 -3.93 -2.35
CA SER A 54 -0.20 -4.13 -1.41
C SER A 54 0.17 -5.60 -1.37
N PHE A 55 1.44 -5.92 -1.53
CA PHE A 55 1.97 -7.28 -1.40
C PHE A 55 3.17 -7.21 -0.49
N MET A 56 3.01 -7.75 0.72
CA MET A 56 3.94 -7.53 1.80
C MET A 56 4.25 -8.85 2.49
N TYR A 57 5.50 -9.01 2.92
CA TYR A 57 5.91 -10.01 3.88
C TYR A 57 6.24 -9.29 5.18
N ARG A 58 5.64 -9.74 6.28
CA ARG A 58 5.83 -9.13 7.60
C ARG A 58 6.32 -10.15 8.62
N ARG A 59 7.15 -9.68 9.54
CA ARG A 59 7.54 -10.40 10.75
C ARG A 59 7.02 -9.66 11.98
N VAL A 60 6.22 -10.34 12.79
CA VAL A 60 5.70 -9.88 14.08
C VAL A 60 6.02 -10.96 15.12
N PRO A 61 6.99 -10.74 16.02
CA PRO A 61 7.33 -11.71 17.08
C PRO A 61 6.11 -12.03 17.97
N THR A 62 5.99 -13.28 18.42
CA THR A 62 4.89 -13.71 19.32
C THR A 62 5.04 -13.19 20.74
N ASP A 63 6.30 -12.99 21.17
CA ASP A 63 6.64 -12.64 22.55
C ASP A 63 6.98 -11.14 22.68
N GLY A 64 6.52 -10.33 21.73
CA GLY A 64 6.86 -8.91 21.63
C GLY A 64 8.23 -8.64 20.99
N GLY A 65 8.44 -7.40 20.55
CA GLY A 65 9.70 -6.94 19.96
C GLY A 65 9.58 -6.23 18.61
N LEU A 66 10.74 -6.04 17.95
CA LEU A 66 10.84 -5.37 16.66
C LEU A 66 10.04 -6.12 15.59
N THR A 67 9.12 -5.39 14.96
CA THR A 67 8.37 -5.85 13.79
C THR A 67 8.91 -5.18 12.53
N TRP A 68 8.81 -5.88 11.41
CA TRP A 68 9.15 -5.31 10.12
C TRP A 68 8.26 -5.86 9.02
N ARG A 69 8.13 -5.11 7.94
CA ARG A 69 7.47 -5.53 6.71
C ARG A 69 8.23 -5.03 5.50
N ILE A 70 8.30 -5.86 4.46
CA ILE A 70 8.92 -5.53 3.19
C ILE A 70 8.07 -6.07 2.05
N GLY A 71 8.05 -5.36 0.93
CA GLY A 71 7.35 -5.79 -0.26
C GLY A 71 7.20 -4.64 -1.23
N PHE A 72 6.05 -4.57 -1.89
CA PHE A 72 5.75 -3.51 -2.82
C PHE A 72 4.27 -3.12 -2.77
N ASN A 73 4.02 -1.85 -3.08
CA ASN A 73 2.69 -1.32 -3.31
C ASN A 73 2.58 -0.92 -4.78
N SER A 74 1.69 -1.56 -5.53
CA SER A 74 1.40 -1.17 -6.90
C SER A 74 0.34 -0.08 -6.89
N MET A 75 0.73 1.14 -7.24
CA MET A 75 -0.20 2.25 -7.45
C MET A 75 -0.90 2.10 -8.79
N ILE A 76 -2.23 2.28 -8.81
CA ILE A 76 -3.06 2.18 -10.00
C ILE A 76 -3.64 3.57 -10.30
N GLY A 77 -3.20 4.17 -11.40
CA GLY A 77 -3.67 5.47 -11.86
C GLY A 77 -5.06 5.39 -12.50
N THR A 78 -5.73 6.54 -12.63
CA THR A 78 -7.07 6.62 -13.25
C THR A 78 -7.09 6.20 -14.73
N ALA A 79 -5.95 6.27 -15.43
CA ALA A 79 -5.81 5.82 -16.81
C ALA A 79 -5.45 4.32 -16.95
N GLY A 80 -5.34 3.58 -15.84
CA GLY A 80 -4.98 2.16 -15.83
C GLY A 80 -3.49 1.88 -15.68
N ASP A 81 -2.67 2.92 -15.48
CA ASP A 81 -1.23 2.78 -15.26
C ASP A 81 -0.95 2.08 -13.93
N ILE A 82 -0.03 1.12 -13.93
CA ILE A 82 0.39 0.40 -12.75
C ILE A 82 1.86 0.73 -12.47
N VAL A 83 2.11 1.39 -11.34
CA VAL A 83 3.46 1.75 -10.91
C VAL A 83 3.79 0.97 -9.63
N PRO A 84 4.63 -0.07 -9.70
CA PRO A 84 5.09 -0.77 -8.50
C PRO A 84 6.09 0.10 -7.72
N MET A 85 5.83 0.28 -6.44
CA MET A 85 6.69 1.02 -5.52
C MET A 85 7.23 0.07 -4.45
N PRO A 86 8.56 0.01 -4.18
CA PRO A 86 9.08 -0.75 -3.07
C PRO A 86 8.56 -0.16 -1.76
N ALA A 87 8.27 -1.03 -0.80
CA ALA A 87 7.72 -0.63 0.48
C ALA A 87 8.44 -1.37 1.62
N LEU A 88 8.82 -0.61 2.64
CA LEU A 88 9.46 -1.09 3.85
C LEU A 88 8.78 -0.42 5.04
N GLY A 89 8.63 -1.14 6.14
CA GLY A 89 8.12 -0.58 7.39
C GLY A 89 8.72 -1.29 8.59
N PHE A 90 8.92 -0.53 9.65
CA PHE A 90 9.37 -1.02 10.95
C PHE A 90 8.34 -0.64 12.02
N GLY A 91 8.28 -1.43 13.08
CA GLY A 91 7.41 -1.17 14.21
C GLY A 91 7.82 -1.99 15.43
N TYR A 92 6.95 -1.99 16.44
CA TYR A 92 7.16 -2.75 17.66
C TYR A 92 5.84 -3.38 18.10
N ALA A 93 5.89 -4.64 18.54
CA ALA A 93 4.76 -5.34 19.16
C ALA A 93 5.01 -5.43 20.67
N PHE A 94 4.01 -5.04 21.45
CA PHE A 94 4.02 -5.07 22.91
C PHE A 94 3.35 -6.33 23.44
#